data_AF-A0A9N8ES24-F1
#
_entry.id   AF-A0A9N8ES24-F1
#
_cell.length_a   1.000
_cell.length_b   1.000
_cell.length_c   1.000
_cell.angle_alpha   90.00
_cell.angle_beta   90.00
_cell.angle_gamma   90.00
#
_symmetry.space_group_name_H-M   'P 1'
#
loop_
_entity.id
_entity.type
_entity.pdbx_description
1 polymer ?
#
loop_
_entity_poly.entity_id
_entity_poly.type
_entity_poly.pdbx_seq_one_letter_code
_entity_poly.pdbx_strand_id
1 'polypeptide(L)'
;MTSFTAIDNFAKATLTTIPADEKPTYNTLKIIHQELNANAMAVPSTLGGGHYGHLALVIPPASFNALPNTAPLVTPVHPGPEPIHGDAPTAAQITETNRTYAANENKFLIYRATETALQKQLLEAIPDTFIKSLKHEMYGYAQVTALAILTHLDTTYGKVNADDLEDNMSPTQPIEDLYN
;
A
#
# COMPACT_ATOMS: atom_id res chain seq x y z
N MET A 1 13.46 10.54 -19.65
CA MET A 1 12.83 10.32 -18.34
C MET A 1 12.85 8.84 -18.08
N THR A 2 13.58 8.39 -17.07
CA THR A 2 13.47 7.01 -16.59
C THR A 2 12.06 6.81 -16.06
N SER A 3 11.29 5.90 -16.67
CA SER A 3 9.98 5.51 -16.16
C SER A 3 10.15 4.98 -14.75
N PHE A 4 9.67 5.73 -13.75
CA PHE A 4 9.64 5.25 -12.37
C PHE A 4 8.46 4.30 -12.23
N THR A 5 8.72 3.01 -12.12
CA THR A 5 7.68 2.04 -11.76
C THR A 5 7.75 1.84 -10.26
N ALA A 6 6.66 2.09 -9.53
CA ALA A 6 6.64 1.91 -8.08
C ALA A 6 7.10 0.50 -7.64
N ILE A 7 6.86 -0.50 -8.50
CA ILE A 7 7.24 -1.91 -8.35
C ILE A 7 8.77 -2.08 -8.26
N ASP A 8 9.56 -1.24 -8.91
CA ASP A 8 11.02 -1.37 -8.95
C ASP A 8 11.67 -1.19 -7.57
N ASN A 9 10.95 -0.55 -6.63
CA ASN A 9 11.39 -0.36 -5.26
C ASN A 9 10.76 -1.35 -4.26
N PHE A 10 9.90 -2.27 -4.69
CA PHE A 10 9.24 -3.18 -3.75
C PHE A 10 10.24 -4.15 -3.13
N ALA A 11 10.24 -4.20 -1.79
CA ALA A 11 11.06 -5.13 -1.03
C ALA A 11 10.70 -6.59 -1.34
N LYS A 12 9.44 -6.85 -1.70
CA LYS A 12 8.91 -8.15 -2.07
C LYS A 12 8.09 -8.06 -3.37
N ALA A 13 8.58 -8.69 -4.43
CA ALA A 13 7.96 -8.62 -5.76
C ALA A 13 6.57 -9.28 -5.82
N THR A 14 6.39 -10.39 -5.11
CA THR A 14 5.13 -11.15 -5.05
C THR A 14 4.79 -11.44 -3.61
N LEU A 15 3.56 -11.14 -3.19
CA LEU A 15 3.12 -11.42 -1.83
C LEU A 15 2.92 -12.92 -1.63
N THR A 16 2.90 -13.34 -0.37
CA THR A 16 2.47 -14.67 0.02
C THR A 16 1.02 -14.89 -0.43
N THR A 17 0.80 -15.95 -1.20
CA THR A 17 -0.50 -16.26 -1.81
C THR A 17 -1.40 -17.02 -0.84
N ILE A 18 -2.69 -16.71 -0.84
CA ILE A 18 -3.70 -17.50 -0.14
C ILE A 18 -4.23 -18.59 -1.08
N PRO A 19 -4.22 -19.88 -0.70
CA PRO A 19 -4.82 -20.94 -1.51
C PRO A 19 -6.33 -20.70 -1.72
N ALA A 20 -6.85 -21.03 -2.91
CA ALA A 20 -8.27 -20.84 -3.22
C ALA A 20 -9.21 -21.71 -2.36
N ASP A 21 -8.70 -22.86 -1.92
CA ASP A 21 -9.46 -23.86 -1.15
C ASP A 21 -9.35 -23.66 0.37
N GLU A 22 -8.51 -22.71 0.82
CA GLU A 22 -8.27 -22.44 2.24
C GLU A 22 -8.72 -21.04 2.61
N LYS A 23 -9.55 -20.94 3.65
CA LYS A 23 -10.04 -19.66 4.14
C LYS A 23 -8.87 -18.83 4.70
N PRO A 24 -8.78 -17.51 4.40
CA PRO A 24 -7.81 -16.64 5.06
C PRO A 24 -7.91 -16.74 6.59
N THR A 25 -6.76 -16.75 7.25
CA THR A 25 -6.62 -16.82 8.71
C THR A 25 -5.97 -15.54 9.22
N TYR A 26 -5.99 -15.32 10.54
CA TYR A 26 -5.30 -14.16 11.10
C TYR A 26 -3.81 -14.19 10.76
N ASN A 27 -3.17 -15.36 10.82
CA ASN A 27 -1.75 -15.52 10.54
C ASN A 27 -1.40 -15.21 9.08
N THR A 28 -2.19 -15.69 8.10
CA THR A 28 -1.92 -15.40 6.68
C THR A 28 -2.16 -13.93 6.34
N LEU A 29 -3.20 -13.32 6.90
CA LEU A 29 -3.45 -11.88 6.72
C LEU A 29 -2.36 -11.02 7.37
N LYS A 30 -1.86 -11.39 8.54
CA LYS A 30 -0.74 -10.71 9.20
C LYS A 30 0.51 -10.70 8.31
N ILE A 31 0.83 -11.82 7.66
CA ILE A 31 1.96 -11.91 6.72
C ILE A 31 1.74 -10.98 5.52
N ILE A 32 0.54 -10.98 4.92
CA ILE A 32 0.21 -10.08 3.79
C ILE A 32 0.36 -8.61 4.19
N HIS A 33 -0.15 -8.22 5.37
CA HIS A 33 0.00 -6.86 5.89
C HIS A 33 1.48 -6.48 6.04
N GLN A 34 2.31 -7.35 6.61
CA GLN A 34 3.74 -7.07 6.79
C GLN A 34 4.46 -6.85 5.45
N GLU A 35 4.19 -7.71 4.47
CA GLU A 35 4.83 -7.64 3.15
C GLU A 35 4.36 -6.42 2.36
N LEU A 36 3.06 -6.14 2.37
CA LEU A 36 2.50 -4.99 1.68
C LEU A 36 2.94 -3.66 2.32
N ASN A 37 3.02 -3.60 3.65
CA ASN A 37 3.58 -2.47 4.39
C ASN A 37 5.04 -2.23 4.03
N ALA A 38 5.86 -3.29 3.95
CA ALA A 38 7.26 -3.19 3.54
C ALA A 38 7.39 -2.61 2.12
N ASN A 39 6.56 -3.08 1.18
CA ASN A 39 6.54 -2.55 -0.19
C ASN A 39 6.11 -1.09 -0.25
N ALA A 40 5.05 -0.73 0.49
CA ALA A 40 4.57 0.65 0.55
C ALA A 40 5.61 1.60 1.15
N MET A 41 6.31 1.17 2.20
CA MET A 41 7.39 1.94 2.83
C MET A 41 8.63 2.08 1.96
N ALA A 42 8.91 1.09 1.11
CA ALA A 42 10.08 1.09 0.24
C ALA A 42 9.98 2.11 -0.90
N VAL A 43 8.77 2.58 -1.25
CA VAL A 43 8.58 3.70 -2.18
C VAL A 43 8.68 5.03 -1.43
N PRO A 44 9.74 5.84 -1.65
CA PRO A 44 9.93 7.09 -0.93
C PRO A 44 8.80 8.08 -1.22
N SER A 45 8.41 8.84 -0.21
CA SER A 45 7.38 9.87 -0.31
C SER A 45 7.72 11.03 0.58
N THR A 46 7.31 12.24 0.21
CA THR A 46 7.32 13.40 1.11
C THR A 46 5.99 13.55 1.84
N LEU A 47 5.01 12.68 1.58
CA LEU A 47 3.67 12.76 2.15
C LEU A 47 3.67 12.33 3.62
N GLY A 48 2.76 12.90 4.41
CA GLY A 48 2.57 12.52 5.81
C GLY A 48 3.82 12.68 6.69
N GLY A 49 4.70 13.63 6.36
CA GLY A 49 5.97 13.84 7.06
C GLY A 49 7.17 13.09 6.46
N GLY A 50 6.94 12.21 5.47
CA GLY A 50 7.98 11.60 4.64
C GLY A 50 8.82 10.48 5.26
N HIS A 51 8.51 10.08 6.50
CA HIS A 51 9.28 9.06 7.22
C HIS A 51 8.89 7.61 6.88
N TYR A 52 7.70 7.40 6.32
CA TYR A 52 7.11 6.07 6.13
C TYR A 52 6.74 5.75 4.68
N GLY A 53 7.35 6.44 3.71
CA GLY A 53 7.05 6.23 2.29
C GLY A 53 5.55 6.38 2.01
N HIS A 54 4.96 5.35 1.39
CA HIS A 54 3.53 5.29 1.08
C HIS A 54 2.73 4.39 2.02
N LEU A 55 3.21 4.10 3.24
CA LEU A 55 2.52 3.24 4.21
C LEU A 55 1.05 3.62 4.44
N ALA A 56 0.71 4.91 4.37
CA ALA A 56 -0.66 5.38 4.55
C ALA A 56 -1.67 4.85 3.51
N LEU A 57 -1.21 4.24 2.40
CA LEU A 57 -2.07 3.59 1.41
C LEU A 57 -2.63 2.24 1.88
N VAL A 58 -2.01 1.63 2.88
CA VAL A 58 -2.26 0.23 3.26
C VAL A 58 -2.60 0.04 4.73
N ILE A 59 -2.56 1.11 5.53
CA ILE A 59 -3.03 1.10 6.92
C ILE A 59 -4.13 2.14 7.14
N PRO A 60 -5.02 1.94 8.14
CA PRO A 60 -6.04 2.93 8.46
C PRO A 60 -5.44 4.30 8.81
N PRO A 61 -6.10 5.42 8.44
CA PRO A 61 -5.60 6.77 8.73
C PRO A 61 -5.30 7.02 10.22
N ALA A 62 -6.13 6.46 11.12
CA ALA A 62 -5.90 6.57 12.56
C ALA A 62 -4.58 5.89 12.99
N SER A 63 -4.27 4.73 12.42
CA SER A 63 -3.01 4.00 12.69
C SER A 63 -1.81 4.77 12.16
N PHE A 64 -1.91 5.36 10.97
CA PHE A 64 -0.83 6.17 10.40
C PHE A 64 -0.56 7.43 11.23
N ASN A 65 -1.62 8.13 11.66
CA ASN A 65 -1.51 9.35 12.47
C ASN A 65 -0.99 9.09 13.90
N ALA A 66 -1.02 7.84 14.37
CA ALA A 66 -0.45 7.45 15.65
C ALA A 66 1.06 7.18 15.60
N LEU A 67 1.65 7.07 14.41
CA LEU A 67 3.09 6.88 14.25
C LEU A 67 3.86 8.17 14.60
N PRO A 68 5.07 8.07 15.15
CA PRO A 68 5.88 9.25 15.45
C PRO A 68 6.31 9.96 14.17
N ASN A 69 6.43 11.29 14.22
CA ASN A 69 6.87 12.11 13.08
C ASN A 69 5.98 12.01 11.82
N THR A 70 4.70 11.69 12.00
CA THR A 70 3.72 11.77 10.92
C THR A 70 2.87 13.03 11.01
N ALA A 71 2.36 13.44 9.86
CA ALA A 71 1.28 14.42 9.74
C ALA A 71 0.12 13.75 8.99
N PRO A 72 -1.13 14.25 9.14
CA PRO A 72 -2.26 13.75 8.35
C PRO A 72 -1.91 13.71 6.87
N LEU A 73 -2.11 12.54 6.25
CA LEU A 73 -1.85 12.36 4.83
C LEU A 73 -2.84 13.20 4.02
N VAL A 74 -2.31 14.10 3.19
CA VAL A 74 -3.11 14.81 2.19
C VAL A 74 -2.90 14.11 0.85
N THR A 75 -3.97 13.49 0.35
CA THR A 75 -3.95 12.81 -0.96
C THR A 75 -3.55 13.80 -2.06
N PRO A 76 -2.49 13.52 -2.84
CA PRO A 76 -2.12 14.35 -3.97
C PRO A 76 -3.26 14.47 -4.98
N VAL A 77 -3.51 15.69 -5.46
CA VAL A 77 -4.47 15.97 -6.53
C VAL A 77 -3.67 16.29 -7.79
N HIS A 78 -4.14 15.83 -8.94
CA HIS A 78 -3.53 16.19 -10.22
C HIS A 78 -3.51 17.72 -10.37
N PRO A 79 -2.37 18.35 -10.72
CA PRO A 79 -2.24 19.81 -10.72
C PRO A 79 -3.10 20.52 -11.79
N GLY A 80 -3.72 19.75 -12.69
CA GLY A 80 -4.56 20.25 -13.78
C GLY A 80 -3.79 20.27 -15.10
N PRO A 81 -4.30 20.96 -16.13
CA PRO A 81 -3.56 21.21 -17.35
C PRO A 81 -2.24 21.94 -17.10
N GLU A 82 -1.33 21.89 -18.08
CA GLU A 82 -0.07 22.64 -18.02
C GLU A 82 -0.30 24.13 -17.69
N PRO A 83 0.60 24.73 -16.90
CA PRO A 83 0.41 26.08 -16.40
C PRO A 83 0.49 27.10 -17.54
N ILE A 84 -0.54 27.93 -17.65
CA ILE A 84 -0.53 29.11 -18.50
C ILE A 84 0.15 30.23 -17.71
N HIS A 85 1.22 30.80 -18.27
CA HIS A 85 1.90 31.95 -17.67
C HIS A 85 1.10 33.23 -17.89
N GLY A 86 1.09 34.13 -16.89
CA GLY A 86 0.44 35.45 -17.01
C GLY A 86 1.15 36.38 -17.99
N ASP A 87 0.63 37.59 -18.16
CA ASP A 87 1.19 38.58 -19.10
C ASP A 87 2.63 39.01 -18.71
N ALA A 88 3.52 39.02 -19.70
CA ALA A 88 4.94 39.40 -19.57
C ALA A 88 5.66 38.76 -18.35
N PRO A 89 5.65 37.42 -18.23
CA PRO A 89 6.26 36.76 -17.08
C PRO A 89 7.78 36.87 -17.15
N THR A 90 8.42 37.09 -16.01
CA THR A 90 9.89 36.99 -15.90
C THR A 90 10.33 35.54 -16.07
N ALA A 91 11.55 35.32 -16.55
CA ALA A 91 12.11 33.97 -16.66
C ALA A 91 12.07 33.20 -15.32
N ALA A 92 12.33 33.88 -14.20
CA ALA A 92 12.27 33.30 -12.87
C ALA A 92 10.86 32.81 -12.50
N GLN A 93 9.81 33.57 -12.84
CA GLN A 93 8.42 33.17 -12.61
C GLN A 93 8.04 31.94 -13.44
N ILE A 94 8.40 31.93 -14.73
CA ILE A 94 8.18 30.77 -15.61
C ILE A 94 8.83 29.51 -15.03
N THR A 95 10.11 29.62 -14.64
CA THR A 95 10.85 28.50 -14.05
C THR A 95 10.20 27.98 -12.78
N GLU A 96 9.78 28.86 -11.87
CA GLU A 96 9.17 28.45 -10.60
C GLU A 96 7.80 27.79 -10.79
N THR A 97 6.97 28.35 -11.68
CA THR A 97 5.67 27.78 -12.03
C THR A 97 5.82 26.37 -12.60
N ASN A 98 6.74 26.19 -13.57
CA ASN A 98 6.98 24.88 -14.18
C ASN A 98 7.56 23.88 -13.18
N ARG A 99 8.47 24.32 -12.31
CA ARG A 99 9.07 23.48 -11.25
C ARG A 99 8.01 22.98 -10.28
N THR A 100 7.12 23.86 -9.82
CA THR A 100 6.05 23.51 -8.88
C THR A 100 5.04 22.56 -9.52
N TYR A 101 4.64 22.85 -10.78
CA TYR A 101 3.76 21.97 -11.54
C TYR A 101 4.36 20.56 -11.67
N ALA A 102 5.59 20.45 -12.18
CA ALA A 102 6.27 19.16 -12.37
C ALA A 102 6.44 18.39 -11.05
N ALA A 103 6.74 19.08 -9.94
CA ALA A 103 6.84 18.46 -8.63
C ALA A 103 5.49 17.90 -8.14
N ASN A 104 4.39 18.62 -8.36
CA ASN A 104 3.05 18.16 -7.97
C ASN A 104 2.53 17.04 -8.87
N GLU A 105 2.77 17.12 -10.18
CA GLU A 105 2.46 16.06 -11.13
C GLU A 105 3.21 14.77 -10.78
N ASN A 106 4.52 14.86 -10.54
CA ASN A 106 5.32 13.70 -10.16
C ASN A 106 4.83 13.07 -8.84
N LYS A 107 4.50 13.87 -7.82
CA LYS A 107 3.91 13.36 -6.56
C LYS A 107 2.59 12.63 -6.81
N PHE A 108 1.72 13.19 -7.64
CA PHE A 108 0.45 12.56 -8.01
C PHE A 108 0.66 11.23 -8.74
N LEU A 109 1.55 11.21 -9.74
CA LEU A 109 1.84 10.02 -10.54
C LEU A 109 2.44 8.91 -9.69
N ILE A 110 3.42 9.21 -8.83
CA ILE A 110 4.00 8.23 -7.91
C ILE A 110 2.94 7.67 -6.98
N TYR A 111 2.13 8.53 -6.35
CA TYR A 111 1.06 8.08 -5.46
C TYR A 111 0.07 7.13 -6.14
N ARG A 112 -0.39 7.48 -7.35
CA ARG A 112 -1.31 6.64 -8.14
C ARG A 112 -0.66 5.34 -8.61
N ALA A 113 0.59 5.39 -9.03
CA ALA A 113 1.35 4.22 -9.45
C ALA A 113 1.56 3.25 -8.29
N THR A 114 1.91 3.75 -7.10
CA THR A 114 2.07 2.93 -5.89
C THR A 114 0.76 2.29 -5.47
N GLU A 115 -0.33 3.05 -5.41
CA GLU A 115 -1.66 2.49 -5.09
C GLU A 115 -2.06 1.36 -6.05
N THR A 116 -1.87 1.59 -7.36
CA THR A 116 -2.19 0.62 -8.40
C THR A 116 -1.32 -0.64 -8.27
N ALA A 117 -0.02 -0.47 -7.98
CA ALA A 117 0.90 -1.58 -7.80
C ALA A 117 0.57 -2.43 -6.56
N LEU A 118 0.26 -1.79 -5.42
CA LEU A 118 -0.13 -2.47 -4.19
C LEU A 118 -1.47 -3.20 -4.35
N GLN A 119 -2.46 -2.56 -5.00
CA GLN A 119 -3.72 -3.21 -5.36
C GLN A 119 -3.47 -4.45 -6.22
N LYS A 120 -2.66 -4.33 -7.27
CA LYS A 120 -2.35 -5.45 -8.17
C LYS A 120 -1.72 -6.62 -7.42
N GLN A 121 -0.76 -6.37 -6.52
CA GLN A 121 -0.16 -7.41 -5.70
C GLN A 121 -1.19 -8.17 -4.85
N LEU A 122 -2.15 -7.46 -4.27
CA LEU A 122 -3.24 -8.08 -3.52
C LEU A 122 -4.16 -8.93 -4.42
N LEU A 123 -4.52 -8.43 -5.60
CA LEU A 123 -5.36 -9.16 -6.55
C LEU A 123 -4.69 -10.43 -7.11
N GLU A 124 -3.35 -10.44 -7.18
CA GLU A 124 -2.58 -11.63 -7.58
C GLU A 124 -2.42 -12.63 -6.42
N ALA A 125 -2.32 -12.14 -5.19
CA ALA A 125 -2.08 -12.97 -4.01
C ALA A 125 -3.37 -13.57 -3.42
N ILE A 126 -4.51 -12.91 -3.61
CA ILE A 126 -5.78 -13.26 -2.97
C ILE A 126 -6.77 -13.77 -4.01
N PRO A 127 -7.27 -15.01 -3.85
CA PRO A 127 -8.31 -15.55 -4.71
C PRO A 127 -9.56 -14.66 -4.76
N ASP A 128 -10.12 -14.47 -5.96
CA ASP A 128 -11.30 -13.62 -6.20
C ASP A 128 -12.47 -14.01 -5.28
N THR A 129 -12.60 -15.30 -4.92
CA THR A 129 -13.64 -15.81 -4.01
C THR A 129 -13.70 -15.07 -2.67
N PHE A 130 -12.58 -14.56 -2.15
CA PHE A 130 -12.51 -13.86 -0.87
C PHE A 130 -12.69 -12.34 -0.96
N ILE A 131 -12.68 -11.77 -2.18
CA ILE A 131 -12.75 -10.31 -2.40
C ILE A 131 -13.82 -9.90 -3.43
N LYS A 132 -14.50 -10.88 -4.05
CA LYS A 132 -15.51 -10.68 -5.11
C LYS A 132 -16.65 -9.75 -4.70
N SER A 133 -16.94 -9.66 -3.40
CA SER A 133 -17.93 -8.73 -2.84
C SER A 133 -17.61 -7.26 -3.15
N LEU A 134 -16.32 -6.92 -3.32
CA LEU A 134 -15.85 -5.57 -3.64
C LEU A 134 -15.84 -5.28 -5.14
N LYS A 135 -16.03 -6.31 -5.98
CA LYS A 135 -15.89 -6.22 -7.43
C LYS A 135 -17.08 -5.48 -8.03
N HIS A 136 -16.82 -4.35 -8.70
CA HIS A 136 -17.83 -3.66 -9.47
C HIS A 136 -18.07 -4.37 -10.81
N GLU A 137 -19.33 -4.45 -11.26
CA GLU A 137 -19.70 -5.15 -12.49
C GLU A 137 -18.99 -4.60 -13.73
N MET A 138 -18.99 -3.28 -13.91
CA MET A 138 -18.41 -2.62 -15.09
C MET A 138 -16.90 -2.32 -14.97
N TYR A 139 -16.39 -2.15 -13.76
CA TYR A 139 -15.05 -1.58 -13.52
C TYR A 139 -14.12 -2.55 -12.78
N GLY A 140 -14.61 -3.74 -12.43
CA GLY A 140 -13.88 -4.70 -11.62
C GLY A 140 -13.44 -4.07 -10.31
N TYR A 141 -12.15 -4.21 -9.99
CA TYR A 141 -11.54 -3.64 -8.80
C TYR A 141 -10.98 -2.23 -9.02
N ALA A 142 -11.11 -1.61 -10.19
CA ALA A 142 -10.39 -0.37 -10.53
C ALA A 142 -10.64 0.81 -9.56
N GLN A 143 -11.75 0.81 -8.81
CA GLN A 143 -12.08 1.82 -7.81
C GLN A 143 -11.89 1.36 -6.35
N VAL A 144 -11.43 0.14 -6.12
CA VAL A 144 -11.25 -0.45 -4.80
C VAL A 144 -9.81 -0.23 -4.35
N THR A 145 -9.57 0.49 -3.26
CA THR A 145 -8.20 0.73 -2.78
C THR A 145 -7.57 -0.53 -2.18
N ALA A 146 -6.24 -0.57 -2.12
CA ALA A 146 -5.52 -1.64 -1.41
C ALA A 146 -5.99 -1.75 0.05
N LEU A 147 -6.13 -0.61 0.74
CA LEU A 147 -6.70 -0.57 2.09
C LEU A 147 -8.14 -1.11 2.18
N ALA A 148 -8.99 -0.87 1.17
CA ALA A 148 -10.36 -1.39 1.16
C ALA A 148 -10.38 -2.93 1.05
N ILE A 149 -9.48 -3.50 0.24
CA ILE A 149 -9.28 -4.95 0.15
C ILE A 149 -8.85 -5.50 1.51
N LEU A 150 -7.81 -4.92 2.11
CA LEU A 150 -7.33 -5.35 3.44
C LEU A 150 -8.41 -5.24 4.52
N THR A 151 -9.14 -4.13 4.54
CA THR A 151 -10.24 -3.91 5.50
C THR A 151 -11.33 -4.97 5.34
N HIS A 152 -11.69 -5.33 4.10
CA HIS A 152 -12.66 -6.39 3.86
C HIS A 152 -12.17 -7.74 4.37
N LEU A 153 -10.90 -8.07 4.12
CA LEU A 153 -10.32 -9.33 4.58
C LEU A 153 -10.27 -9.40 6.11
N ASP A 154 -9.82 -8.33 6.77
CA ASP A 154 -9.71 -8.26 8.23
C ASP A 154 -11.09 -8.37 8.89
N THR A 155 -12.10 -7.69 8.35
CA THR A 155 -13.46 -7.71 8.91
C THR A 155 -14.18 -9.03 8.69
N THR A 156 -13.88 -9.74 7.60
CA THR A 156 -14.56 -10.99 7.21
C THR A 156 -13.85 -12.23 7.74
N TYR A 157 -12.52 -12.21 7.77
CA TYR A 157 -11.66 -13.38 8.02
C TYR A 157 -10.67 -13.17 9.17
N GLY A 158 -10.31 -11.93 9.51
CA GLY A 158 -9.28 -11.60 10.51
C GLY A 158 -9.66 -11.81 11.98
N LYS A 159 -10.73 -12.55 12.28
CA LYS A 159 -11.03 -12.95 13.66
C LYS A 159 -10.05 -14.03 14.08
N VAL A 160 -9.29 -13.74 15.14
CA VAL A 160 -8.44 -14.74 15.82
C VAL A 160 -9.34 -15.88 16.29
N ASN A 161 -9.24 -17.03 15.64
CA ASN A 161 -9.96 -18.23 16.03
C ASN A 161 -9.08 -19.06 16.99
N ALA A 162 -9.67 -20.06 17.66
CA ALA A 162 -8.93 -20.94 18.58
C ALA A 162 -7.70 -21.60 17.91
N ASP A 163 -7.80 -21.91 16.61
CA ASP A 163 -6.71 -22.49 15.83
C ASP A 163 -5.52 -21.51 15.66
N ASP A 164 -5.78 -20.20 15.55
CA ASP A 164 -4.72 -19.18 15.50
C ASP A 164 -3.95 -19.07 16.84
N LEU A 165 -4.59 -19.43 17.96
CA LEU A 165 -3.94 -19.53 19.27
C LEU A 165 -3.10 -20.80 19.40
N GLU A 166 -3.54 -21.92 18.81
CA GLU A 166 -2.84 -23.20 18.86
C GLU A 166 -1.50 -23.15 18.08
N ASP A 167 -1.49 -22.50 16.91
CA ASP A 167 -0.25 -22.23 16.16
C ASP A 167 0.74 -21.31 16.92
N ASN A 168 0.23 -20.33 17.68
CA ASN A 168 1.05 -19.44 18.51
C ASN A 168 1.50 -20.11 19.83
N MET A 169 0.83 -21.20 20.24
CA MET A 169 1.15 -21.97 21.45
C MET A 169 2.02 -23.20 21.18
N SER A 170 2.29 -23.54 19.91
CA SER A 170 3.26 -24.59 19.56
C SER A 170 4.64 -24.13 20.03
N PRO A 171 5.17 -24.67 21.14
CA PRO A 171 6.45 -24.25 21.66
C PRO A 171 7.50 -24.67 20.64
N THR A 172 8.41 -23.75 20.32
CA THR A 172 9.74 -24.03 19.79
C THR A 172 10.21 -25.42 20.21
N GLN A 173 10.64 -26.22 19.23
CA GLN A 173 11.27 -27.53 19.41
C GLN A 173 12.10 -27.55 20.72
N PRO A 174 11.92 -28.55 21.59
CA PRO A 174 12.59 -28.58 22.87
C PRO A 174 14.11 -28.53 22.67
N ILE A 175 14.79 -27.71 23.48
CA ILE A 175 16.25 -27.51 23.49
C ILE A 175 17.02 -28.79 23.92
N GLU A 176 16.31 -29.88 24.21
CA GLU A 176 16.85 -31.13 24.77
C GLU A 176 17.63 -32.01 23.76
N ASP A 177 17.58 -31.73 22.45
CA ASP A 177 18.26 -32.55 21.43
C ASP A 177 19.71 -32.09 21.11
N LEU A 178 20.29 -31.17 21.88
CA LEU A 178 21.66 -30.64 21.67
C LEU A 178 22.76 -31.30 22.53
N TYR A 179 22.43 -32.33 23.33
CA TYR A 179 23.39 -32.97 24.23
C TYR A 179 23.34 -34.51 24.28
N ASN A 180 23.20 -35.20 23.14
CA ASN A 180 23.60 -36.62 23.05
C ASN A 180 24.21 -36.97 21.68
#